data_AF-A0A1N6GSG0-F1
#
_entry.id   AF-A0A1N6GSG0-F1
#
_cell.length_a   1.000
_cell.length_b   1.000
_cell.length_c   1.000
_cell.angle_alpha   90.00
_cell.angle_beta   90.00
_cell.angle_gamma   90.00
#
_symmetry.space_group_name_H-M   'P 1'
#
loop_
_entity.id
_entity.type
_entity.pdbx_description
1 polymer ?
#
loop_
_entity_poly.entity_id
_entity_poly.type
_entity_poly.pdbx_seq_one_letter_code
_entity_poly.pdbx_strand_id
1 'polypeptide(L)'
;MTTDAAPRNLDERLDRIESMLAALIERQTIRDWYSTDEFARLVSKAEFTVREWCRLGRIHTEKRQSGRGAHSAWVISHAELQRYQKSGLLPQHKQIG
;
A
#
# COMPACT_ATOMS: atom_id res chain seq x y z
N MET A 1 -30.82 10.84 21.07
CA MET A 1 -30.30 10.98 22.44
C MET A 1 -29.49 9.74 22.74
N THR A 2 -28.17 9.85 22.65
CA THR A 2 -27.19 8.85 23.11
C THR A 2 -25.94 9.64 23.47
N THR A 3 -25.76 9.88 24.76
CA THR A 3 -24.56 10.51 25.31
C THR A 3 -23.45 9.46 25.30
N ASP A 4 -22.38 9.70 24.54
CA ASP A 4 -21.12 8.95 24.67
C ASP A 4 -20.54 9.29 26.04
N ALA A 5 -20.82 8.45 27.04
CA ALA A 5 -20.29 8.61 28.38
C ALA A 5 -18.82 8.22 28.37
N ALA A 6 -17.96 9.10 28.91
CA ALA A 6 -16.55 8.78 29.11
C ALA A 6 -16.42 7.48 29.92
N PRO A 7 -15.50 6.58 29.56
CA PRO A 7 -15.35 5.27 30.20
C PRO A 7 -15.08 5.44 31.69
N ARG A 8 -15.87 4.75 32.51
CA ARG A 8 -16.00 4.95 33.95
C ARG A 8 -14.97 4.16 34.76
N ASN A 9 -14.30 3.17 34.16
CA ASN A 9 -13.23 2.41 34.80
C ASN A 9 -12.10 2.06 33.79
N LEU A 10 -10.93 1.66 34.31
CA LEU A 10 -9.78 1.22 33.55
C LEU A 10 -10.12 0.08 32.57
N ASP A 11 -10.92 -0.89 32.99
CA ASP A 11 -11.30 -2.03 32.15
C ASP A 11 -12.07 -1.58 30.90
N GLU A 12 -13.05 -0.68 31.05
CA GLU A 12 -13.79 -0.10 29.92
C GLU A 12 -12.90 0.72 28.98
N ARG A 13 -11.84 1.35 29.51
CA ARG A 13 -10.84 2.06 28.70
C ARG A 13 -9.97 1.08 27.90
N LEU A 14 -9.58 -0.03 28.51
CA LEU A 14 -8.78 -1.07 27.86
C LEU A 14 -9.58 -1.74 26.76
N ASP A 15 -10.84 -2.12 27.01
CA ASP A 15 -11.73 -2.73 26.01
C ASP A 15 -11.96 -1.81 24.80
N ARG A 16 -12.12 -0.50 25.04
CA ARG A 16 -12.23 0.50 23.97
C ARG A 16 -10.94 0.59 23.16
N ILE A 17 -9.78 0.58 23.82
CA ILE A 17 -8.47 0.61 23.14
C ILE A 17 -8.27 -0.67 22.32
N GLU A 18 -8.55 -1.85 22.88
CA GLU A 18 -8.43 -3.13 22.19
C GLU A 18 -9.35 -3.20 20.96
N SER A 19 -10.59 -2.73 21.10
CA SER A 19 -11.54 -2.67 19.98
C SER A 19 -11.07 -1.73 18.87
N MET A 20 -10.50 -0.58 19.22
CA MET A 20 -9.92 0.35 18.26
C MET A 20 -8.68 -0.22 17.57
N LEU A 21 -7.81 -0.93 18.31
CA LEU A 21 -6.64 -1.61 17.76
C LEU A 21 -7.04 -2.74 16.82
N ALA A 22 -8.00 -3.58 17.19
CA ALA A 22 -8.53 -4.64 16.34
C ALA A 22 -9.10 -4.07 15.03
N ALA A 23 -9.89 -2.99 15.10
CA ALA A 23 -10.42 -2.33 13.91
C ALA A 23 -9.33 -1.70 13.03
N LEU A 24 -8.24 -1.19 13.61
CA LEU A 24 -7.10 -0.66 12.85
C LEU A 24 -6.28 -1.77 12.17
N ILE A 25 -6.09 -2.90 12.86
CA ILE A 25 -5.40 -4.08 12.32
C ILE A 25 -6.22 -4.71 11.19
N GLU A 26 -7.54 -4.87 11.38
CA GLU A 26 -8.44 -5.40 10.35
C GLU A 26 -8.45 -4.52 9.09
N ARG A 27 -8.36 -3.20 9.26
CA ARG A 27 -8.22 -2.24 8.14
C ARG A 27 -6.85 -2.33 7.46
N GLN A 28 -5.80 -2.71 8.17
CA GLN A 28 -4.49 -3.01 7.60
C GLN A 28 -4.41 -4.47 7.13
N THR A 29 -5.22 -4.83 6.14
CA THR A 29 -4.88 -5.99 5.32
C THR A 29 -3.64 -5.63 4.49
N ILE A 30 -2.47 -5.91 5.05
CA ILE A 30 -1.21 -5.88 4.32
C ILE A 30 -1.36 -6.86 3.16
N ARG A 31 -1.40 -6.33 1.95
CA ARG A 31 -1.40 -7.16 0.73
C ARG A 31 0.04 -7.41 0.36
N ASP A 32 0.37 -8.65 0.03
CA ASP A 32 1.71 -8.96 -0.48
C ASP A 32 2.02 -8.20 -1.77
N TRP A 33 1.00 -7.97 -2.59
CA TRP A 33 1.09 -7.37 -3.91
C TRP A 33 0.01 -6.30 -4.12
N TYR A 34 0.42 -5.23 -4.77
CA TYR A 34 -0.44 -4.15 -5.24
C TYR A 34 -0.37 -4.07 -6.76
N SER A 35 -1.50 -3.84 -7.39
CA SER A 35 -1.58 -3.36 -8.77
C SER A 35 -1.03 -1.93 -8.89
N THR A 36 -0.82 -1.45 -10.13
CA THR A 36 -0.36 -0.08 -10.37
C THR A 36 -1.34 0.98 -9.88
N ASP A 37 -2.65 0.74 -9.99
CA ASP A 37 -3.67 1.68 -9.51
C ASP A 37 -3.78 1.69 -7.98
N GLU A 38 -3.64 0.53 -7.32
CA GLU A 38 -3.61 0.45 -5.86
C GLU A 38 -2.39 1.15 -5.28
N PHE A 39 -1.21 0.87 -5.84
CA PHE A 39 0.02 1.52 -5.40
C PHE A 39 -0.08 3.04 -5.60
N ALA A 40 -0.63 3.50 -6.73
CA ALA A 40 -0.83 4.91 -7.02
C ALA A 40 -1.69 5.63 -5.96
N ARG A 41 -2.78 4.98 -5.50
CA ARG A 41 -3.60 5.50 -4.40
C ARG A 41 -2.82 5.60 -3.10
N LEU A 42 -2.00 4.59 -2.78
CA LEU A 42 -1.20 4.55 -1.54
C LEU A 42 -0.10 5.62 -1.48
N VAL A 43 0.44 6.03 -2.63
CA VAL A 43 1.50 7.04 -2.71
C VAL A 43 1.03 8.41 -3.18
N SER A 44 -0.30 8.60 -3.30
CA SER A 44 -0.94 9.83 -3.76
C SER A 44 -0.40 10.31 -5.12
N LYS A 45 -0.39 9.41 -6.11
CA LYS A 45 0.02 9.68 -7.50
C LYS A 45 -1.05 9.21 -8.49
N ALA A 46 -0.93 9.68 -9.72
CA ALA A 46 -1.70 9.13 -10.83
C ALA A 46 -1.13 7.75 -11.23
N GLU A 47 -2.00 6.81 -11.63
CA GLU A 47 -1.60 5.48 -12.07
C GLU A 47 -0.61 5.55 -13.25
N PHE A 48 -0.83 6.47 -14.21
CA PHE A 48 0.06 6.67 -15.34
C PHE A 48 1.51 6.94 -14.90
N THR A 49 1.69 7.77 -13.86
CA THR A 49 3.01 8.07 -13.29
C THR A 49 3.67 6.83 -12.71
N VAL A 50 2.91 5.97 -12.02
CA VAL A 50 3.42 4.72 -11.46
C VAL A 50 3.80 3.75 -12.58
N ARG A 51 2.97 3.61 -13.62
CA ARG A 51 3.30 2.79 -14.81
C ARG A 51 4.60 3.25 -15.47
N GLU A 52 4.83 4.55 -15.55
CA GLU A 52 6.07 5.09 -16.08
C GLU A 52 7.27 4.75 -15.18
N TRP A 53 7.10 4.76 -13.86
CA TRP A 53 8.15 4.29 -12.94
C TRP A 53 8.47 2.82 -13.11
N CYS A 54 7.45 1.96 -13.29
CA CYS A 54 7.65 0.54 -13.59
C CYS A 54 8.45 0.38 -14.89
N ARG A 55 8.06 1.12 -15.95
CA ARG A 55 8.72 1.09 -17.27
C ARG A 55 10.19 1.50 -17.19
N LEU A 56 10.48 2.54 -16.40
CA LEU A 56 11.81 3.10 -16.23
C LEU A 56 12.66 2.37 -15.16
N GLY A 57 12.13 1.33 -14.53
CA GLY A 57 12.82 0.61 -13.46
C GLY A 57 13.08 1.46 -12.21
N ARG A 58 12.26 2.48 -11.97
CA ARG A 58 12.41 3.40 -10.82
C ARG A 58 11.81 2.88 -9.51
N ILE A 59 11.11 1.75 -9.59
CA ILE A 59 10.60 0.96 -8.46
C ILE A 59 10.72 -0.52 -8.82
N HIS A 60 10.86 -1.39 -7.82
CA HIS A 60 10.90 -2.84 -8.05
C HIS A 60 9.50 -3.36 -8.39
N THR A 61 9.37 -4.11 -9.48
CA THR A 61 8.08 -4.67 -9.93
C THR A 61 8.26 -6.06 -10.51
N GLU A 62 7.19 -6.86 -10.45
CA GLU A 62 7.10 -8.15 -11.14
C GLU A 62 6.00 -8.11 -12.20
N LYS A 63 6.12 -8.93 -13.25
CA LYS A 63 5.02 -9.20 -14.17
C LYS A 63 4.32 -10.49 -13.76
N ARG A 64 3.04 -10.41 -13.42
CA ARG A 64 2.20 -11.57 -13.09
C ARG A 64 1.02 -11.70 -14.05
N GLN A 65 0.55 -12.93 -14.26
CA GLN A 65 -0.65 -13.14 -15.06
C GLN A 65 -1.84 -12.47 -14.36
N SER A 66 -2.59 -11.67 -15.13
CA SER A 66 -3.65 -10.82 -14.61
C SER A 66 -4.98 -11.55 -14.38
N GLY A 67 -5.06 -12.84 -14.71
CA GLY A 67 -6.32 -13.60 -14.75
C GLY A 67 -7.30 -13.13 -15.83
N ARG A 68 -7.01 -12.05 -16.55
CA ARG A 68 -7.81 -11.51 -17.67
C ARG A 68 -6.97 -11.51 -18.95
N GLY A 69 -6.96 -12.65 -19.63
CA GLY A 69 -6.33 -12.81 -20.95
C GLY A 69 -4.80 -13.03 -20.91
N ALA A 70 -4.18 -12.99 -22.09
CA ALA A 70 -2.78 -13.39 -22.31
C ALA A 70 -1.73 -12.38 -21.81
N HIS A 71 -2.15 -11.27 -21.20
CA HIS A 71 -1.24 -10.18 -20.85
C HIS A 71 -0.92 -10.16 -19.35
N SER A 72 0.39 -10.18 -19.05
CA SER A 72 0.90 -9.99 -17.70
C SER A 72 0.80 -8.53 -17.26
N ALA A 73 0.35 -8.29 -16.03
CA ALA A 73 0.28 -6.98 -15.41
C ALA A 73 1.46 -6.77 -14.45
N TRP A 74 1.85 -5.51 -14.23
CA TRP A 74 2.80 -5.17 -13.17
C TRP A 74 2.15 -5.31 -11.80
N VAL A 75 2.90 -5.90 -10.88
CA VAL A 75 2.60 -5.91 -9.46
C VAL A 75 3.78 -5.37 -8.67
N ILE A 76 3.47 -4.68 -7.57
CA ILE A 76 4.44 -4.04 -6.68
C ILE A 76 4.29 -4.64 -5.30
N SER A 77 5.38 -5.10 -4.70
CA SER A 77 5.31 -5.74 -3.39
C SER A 77 5.08 -4.74 -2.25
N HIS A 78 4.57 -5.21 -1.12
CA HIS A 78 4.52 -4.39 0.09
C HIS A 78 5.89 -3.90 0.55
N ALA A 79 6.91 -4.75 0.47
CA ALA A 79 8.28 -4.36 0.77
C ALA A 79 8.75 -3.18 -0.09
N GLU A 80 8.34 -3.14 -1.37
CA GLU A 80 8.65 -2.03 -2.25
C GLU A 80 7.90 -0.75 -1.89
N LEU A 81 6.64 -0.84 -1.46
CA LEU A 81 5.91 0.31 -0.92
C LEU A 81 6.64 0.92 0.28
N GLN A 82 7.07 0.08 1.23
CA GLN A 82 7.82 0.53 2.41
C GLN A 82 9.16 1.17 2.01
N ARG A 83 9.90 0.55 1.06
CA ARG A 83 11.14 1.12 0.51
C ARG A 83 10.90 2.48 -0.12
N TYR A 84 9.88 2.60 -0.97
CA TYR A 84 9.53 3.85 -1.65
C TYR A 84 9.15 4.94 -0.64
N GLN A 85 8.35 4.64 0.38
CA GLN A 85 7.99 5.61 1.41
C GLN A 85 9.21 6.12 2.19
N LYS A 86 10.21 5.25 2.42
CA LYS A 86 11.44 5.60 3.12
C LYS A 86 12.44 6.38 2.27
N SER A 87 12.60 6.02 1.00
CA SER A 87 13.75 6.45 0.19
C SER A 87 13.38 7.01 -1.18
N GLY A 88 12.10 7.03 -1.52
CA GLY A 88 11.61 7.50 -2.81
C GLY A 88 11.97 6.58 -3.97
N LEU A 89 12.06 7.18 -5.17
CA LEU A 89 12.33 6.46 -6.41
C LEU A 89 13.79 6.02 -6.49
N LEU A 90 14.01 4.85 -7.10
CA LEU A 90 15.34 4.41 -7.47
C LEU A 90 15.97 5.39 -8.49
N PRO A 91 17.32 5.48 -8.52
CA PRO A 91 18.03 6.19 -9.57
C PRO A 91 17.62 5.68 -10.94
N GLN A 92 17.54 6.58 -11.92
CA GLN A 92 17.36 6.15 -13.30
C GLN A 92 18.61 5.40 -13.74
N HIS A 93 18.44 4.14 -14.18
CA HIS A 93 19.53 3.42 -14.79
C HIS A 93 19.92 4.18 -16.06
N LYS A 94 21.14 4.72 -16.10
CA LYS A 94 21.67 5.36 -17.30
C LYS A 94 21.77 4.27 -18.36
N GLN A 95 20.89 4.26 -19.35
CA GLN A 95 21.13 3.45 -20.54
C GLN A 95 22.41 4.00 -21.15
N ILE A 96 23.48 3.21 -21.09
CA ILE A 96 24.69 3.46 -21.86
C ILE A 96 24.26 3.13 -23.30
N GLY A 97 23.84 4.16 -24.03
CA GLY A 97 23.71 4.13 -25.47
C GLY A 97 25.05 4.44 -26.12
#